data_AF-A0A950YMA6-F1
#
_entry.id   AF-A0A950YMA6-F1
#
_cell.length_a   1.000
_cell.length_b   1.000
_cell.length_c   1.000
_cell.angle_alpha   90.00
_cell.angle_beta   90.00
_cell.angle_gamma   90.00
#
_symmetry.space_group_name_H-M   'P 1'
#
loop_
_entity.id
_entity.type
_entity.pdbx_description
1 polymer ?
#
loop_
_entity_poly.entity_id
_entity_poly.type
_entity_poly.pdbx_seq_one_letter_code
_entity_poly.pdbx_strand_id
1 'polypeptide(L)'
;SAGRPADVAPSDMPPPAGARAPDITPPEELAEHRVFRPAAERAYLVQRIGDHSFRVAGRGVERLIARYDLDNEDALAYLERRLRGIGVIHALEAEGFEPGDEVEIGGVTFELDPNH
;
A
#
# COMPACT_ATOMS: atom_id res chain seq x y z
N SER A 1 14.22 -18.85 -58.24
CA SER A 1 13.94 -19.34 -56.88
C SER A 1 13.37 -18.16 -56.10
N ALA A 2 12.04 -18.04 -55.89
CA ALA A 2 11.15 -18.91 -55.10
C ALA A 2 11.56 -18.91 -53.61
N GLY A 3 10.69 -18.58 -52.64
CA GLY A 3 9.31 -18.06 -52.70
C GLY A 3 8.71 -17.92 -51.28
N ARG A 4 7.66 -17.10 -51.11
CA ARG A 4 6.65 -17.23 -50.02
C ARG A 4 5.53 -18.17 -50.54
N PRO A 5 4.66 -18.83 -49.73
CA PRO A 5 4.20 -18.51 -48.36
C PRO A 5 4.69 -19.61 -47.34
N ALA A 6 4.08 -19.97 -46.20
CA ALA A 6 2.73 -19.71 -45.67
C ALA A 6 2.57 -19.79 -44.13
N ASP A 7 1.31 -19.62 -43.74
CA ASP A 7 0.65 -19.75 -42.43
C ASP A 7 0.78 -21.13 -41.75
N VAL A 8 0.94 -21.16 -40.41
CA VAL A 8 0.34 -22.21 -39.55
C VAL A 8 0.35 -21.83 -38.06
N ALA A 9 -0.82 -21.92 -37.45
CA ALA A 9 -1.09 -22.24 -36.04
C ALA A 9 -2.21 -23.33 -36.08
N PRO A 10 -2.36 -24.26 -35.10
CA PRO A 10 -2.49 -23.93 -33.68
C PRO A 10 -1.91 -24.98 -32.67
N SER A 11 -2.10 -24.67 -31.38
CA SER A 11 -2.18 -25.53 -30.16
C SER A 11 -1.64 -26.96 -30.15
N ASP A 12 -0.79 -27.31 -29.17
CA ASP A 12 -1.23 -27.82 -27.84
C ASP A 12 -0.10 -28.54 -27.06
N MET A 13 0.27 -28.05 -25.87
CA MET A 13 0.60 -28.81 -24.64
C MET A 13 1.19 -27.89 -23.54
N PRO A 14 1.03 -28.23 -22.25
CA PRO A 14 1.14 -27.26 -21.15
C PRO A 14 2.56 -27.09 -20.55
N PRO A 15 2.86 -25.96 -19.89
CA PRO A 15 4.00 -25.86 -19.00
C PRO A 15 3.76 -26.66 -17.69
N PRO A 16 4.78 -27.32 -17.12
CA PRO A 16 4.66 -27.98 -15.82
C PRO A 16 4.55 -26.95 -14.69
N ALA A 17 3.60 -27.16 -13.78
CA ALA A 17 3.44 -26.32 -12.59
C ALA A 17 4.62 -26.49 -11.63
N GLY A 18 5.19 -25.37 -11.17
CA GLY A 18 6.27 -25.36 -10.17
C GLY A 18 6.51 -23.97 -9.59
N ALA A 19 6.36 -23.86 -8.26
CA ALA A 19 6.52 -22.67 -7.43
C ALA A 19 5.50 -21.53 -7.63
N ARG A 20 4.57 -21.41 -6.67
CA ARG A 20 3.76 -20.21 -6.44
C ARG A 20 4.65 -19.08 -5.93
N ALA A 21 5.02 -18.13 -6.78
CA ALA A 21 5.15 -16.75 -6.33
C ALA A 21 3.72 -16.16 -6.23
N PRO A 22 3.38 -15.36 -5.21
CA PRO A 22 2.19 -14.52 -5.31
C PRO A 22 2.42 -13.50 -6.44
N ASP A 23 1.45 -13.37 -7.34
CA ASP A 23 1.46 -12.32 -8.35
C ASP A 23 1.57 -10.95 -7.66
N ILE A 24 2.69 -10.26 -7.89
CA ILE A 24 2.79 -8.83 -7.60
C ILE A 24 2.16 -8.12 -8.80
N THR A 25 0.86 -8.27 -8.98
CA THR A 25 0.09 -7.48 -9.96
C THR A 25 0.23 -6.01 -9.54
N PRO A 26 0.88 -5.14 -10.34
CA PRO A 26 0.76 -3.72 -10.12
C PRO A 26 -0.68 -3.35 -10.49
N PRO A 27 -1.49 -2.77 -9.59
CA PRO A 27 -2.76 -2.19 -10.00
C PRO A 27 -2.45 -0.91 -10.78
N GLU A 28 -2.24 -1.06 -12.08
CA GLU A 28 -2.26 0.04 -13.03
C GLU A 28 -3.71 0.49 -13.21
N GLU A 29 -4.21 1.37 -12.33
CA GLU A 29 -5.10 2.51 -12.64
C GLU A 29 -5.63 3.19 -11.35
N LEU A 30 -5.96 4.48 -11.47
CA LEU A 30 -6.74 5.30 -10.51
C LEU A 30 -6.13 5.67 -9.14
N ALA A 31 -5.25 6.68 -9.17
CA ALA A 31 -5.26 7.73 -8.13
C ALA A 31 -4.92 9.10 -8.73
N GLU A 32 -5.92 9.96 -8.97
CA GLU A 32 -5.68 11.38 -9.22
C GLU A 32 -5.04 11.99 -7.96
N HIS A 33 -3.73 12.26 -8.00
CA HIS A 33 -2.96 12.78 -6.87
C HIS A 33 -3.45 14.16 -6.37
N ARG A 34 -4.46 14.20 -5.50
CA ARG A 34 -4.84 15.38 -4.74
C ARG A 34 -3.89 15.61 -3.56
N VAL A 35 -2.69 16.09 -3.86
CA VAL A 35 -1.70 16.48 -2.85
C VAL A 35 -2.21 17.67 -2.02
N PHE A 36 -2.85 17.41 -0.87
CA PHE A 36 -3.34 18.48 0.00
C PHE A 36 -2.27 19.01 0.99
N ARG A 37 -1.85 20.26 0.79
CA ARG A 37 -1.13 21.14 1.73
C ARG A 37 -1.70 22.56 1.59
N PRO A 38 -1.64 23.48 2.58
CA PRO A 38 -0.80 23.44 3.80
C PRO A 38 -1.50 23.90 5.12
N ALA A 39 -0.84 23.66 6.26
CA ALA A 39 -0.77 24.56 7.42
C ALA A 39 0.32 24.04 8.37
N ALA A 40 1.51 24.66 8.35
CA ALA A 40 2.79 24.01 8.63
C ALA A 40 3.11 22.85 7.66
N GLU A 41 4.40 22.59 7.43
CA GLU A 41 4.85 21.44 6.66
C GLU A 41 4.57 20.17 7.48
N ARG A 42 3.52 19.41 7.13
CA ARG A 42 3.30 18.10 7.73
C ARG A 42 4.56 17.26 7.50
N ALA A 43 5.09 16.66 8.58
CA ALA A 43 6.31 15.84 8.53
C ALA A 43 6.13 14.48 7.81
N TYR A 44 5.01 14.31 7.11
CA TYR A 44 4.56 13.14 6.39
C TYR A 44 3.61 13.54 5.24
N LEU A 45 3.44 12.60 4.31
CA LEU A 45 2.47 12.60 3.22
C LEU A 45 1.63 11.33 3.33
N VAL A 46 0.37 11.40 2.92
CA VAL A 46 -0.53 10.24 2.73
C VAL A 46 -0.90 10.17 1.25
N GLN A 47 -1.07 8.96 0.73
CA GLN A 47 -1.51 8.68 -0.64
C GLN A 47 -2.35 7.39 -0.64
N ARG A 48 -3.54 7.39 -1.25
CA ARG A 48 -4.27 6.16 -1.60
C ARG A 48 -3.56 5.45 -2.77
N ILE A 49 -3.24 4.16 -2.60
CA ILE A 49 -2.48 3.33 -3.56
C ILE A 49 -3.26 2.12 -4.07
N GLY A 50 -4.42 1.83 -3.48
CA GLY A 50 -5.38 0.81 -3.88
C GLY A 50 -6.74 1.13 -3.24
N ASP A 51 -7.74 0.28 -3.44
CA ASP A 51 -9.09 0.60 -2.95
C ASP A 51 -9.18 0.66 -1.42
N HIS A 52 -8.51 -0.28 -0.76
CA HIS A 52 -8.42 -0.43 0.69
C HIS A 52 -6.95 -0.33 1.17
N SER A 53 -6.12 0.43 0.43
CA SER A 53 -4.66 0.46 0.64
C SER A 53 -4.09 1.88 0.55
N PHE A 54 -3.36 2.28 1.58
CA PHE A 54 -2.80 3.63 1.72
C PHE A 54 -1.31 3.60 2.05
N ARG A 55 -0.54 4.53 1.48
CA ARG A 55 0.88 4.71 1.80
C ARG A 55 1.09 6.02 2.56
N VAL A 56 1.82 5.94 3.67
CA VAL A 56 2.30 7.10 4.42
C VAL A 56 3.83 7.19 4.31
N ALA A 57 4.33 8.32 3.78
CA ALA A 57 5.76 8.58 3.65
C ALA A 57 6.18 9.72 4.58
N GLY A 58 7.31 9.62 5.29
CA GLY A 58 7.81 10.69 6.15
C GLY A 58 8.79 10.21 7.22
N ARG A 59 9.96 10.85 7.30
CA ARG A 59 11.06 10.50 8.23
C ARG A 59 10.67 10.44 9.72
N GLY A 60 9.59 11.13 10.11
CA GLY A 60 9.06 11.07 11.47
C GLY A 60 8.29 9.78 11.74
N VAL A 61 7.39 9.40 10.82
CA VAL A 61 6.49 8.23 10.95
C VAL A 61 7.20 6.92 10.60
N GLU A 62 8.11 6.93 9.61
CA GLU A 62 8.99 5.79 9.28
C GLU A 62 9.80 5.33 10.52
N ARG A 63 10.42 6.27 11.23
CA ARG A 63 11.19 5.98 12.46
C ARG A 63 10.32 5.68 13.68
N LEU A 64 9.05 6.04 13.63
CA LEU A 64 8.09 5.66 14.67
C LEU A 64 7.75 4.18 14.50
N ILE A 65 7.29 3.78 13.31
CA ILE A 65 6.98 2.39 12.94
C ILE A 65 8.16 1.46 13.26
N ALA A 66 9.37 1.79 12.81
CA ALA A 66 10.57 0.99 13.04
C ALA A 66 11.02 0.85 14.52
N ARG A 67 10.31 1.44 15.48
CA ARG A 67 10.54 1.28 16.93
C ARG A 67 9.51 0.35 17.60
N TYR A 68 8.33 0.20 17.03
CA TYR A 68 7.23 -0.57 17.62
C TYR A 68 7.17 -1.95 16.98
N ASP A 69 6.83 -2.94 17.80
CA ASP A 69 6.50 -4.28 17.35
C ASP A 69 5.02 -4.26 16.90
N LEU A 70 4.73 -4.64 15.65
CA LEU A 70 3.38 -4.58 15.09
C LEU A 70 2.58 -5.86 15.35
N ASP A 71 3.26 -6.98 15.69
CA ASP A 71 2.62 -8.24 16.08
C ASP A 71 2.13 -8.22 17.55
N ASN A 72 2.34 -7.10 18.26
CA ASN A 72 1.96 -6.92 19.66
C ASN A 72 0.83 -5.87 19.78
N GLU A 73 -0.36 -6.33 20.18
CA GLU A 73 -1.59 -5.52 20.29
C GLU A 73 -1.42 -4.27 21.18
N ASP A 74 -0.74 -4.38 22.33
CA ASP A 74 -0.45 -3.22 23.19
C ASP A 74 0.41 -2.19 22.45
N ALA A 75 1.47 -2.66 21.77
CA ALA A 75 2.40 -1.81 21.04
C ALA A 75 1.74 -1.14 19.82
N LEU A 76 0.86 -1.86 19.11
CA LEU A 76 0.03 -1.33 18.04
C LEU A 76 -0.91 -0.23 18.57
N ALA A 77 -1.66 -0.48 19.65
CA ALA A 77 -2.54 0.51 20.27
C ALA A 77 -1.77 1.78 20.75
N TYR A 78 -0.53 1.64 21.22
CA TYR A 78 0.34 2.80 21.51
C TYR A 78 0.77 3.55 20.25
N LEU A 79 1.11 2.83 19.17
CA LEU A 79 1.46 3.40 17.87
C LEU A 79 0.29 4.18 17.26
N GLU A 80 -0.92 3.62 17.25
CA GLU A 80 -2.13 4.27 16.74
C GLU A 80 -2.43 5.59 17.45
N ARG A 81 -2.41 5.58 18.78
CA ARG A 81 -2.60 6.78 19.61
C ARG A 81 -1.53 7.83 19.29
N ARG A 82 -0.32 7.41 18.96
CA ARG A 82 0.78 8.28 18.53
C ARG A 82 0.55 8.84 17.12
N LEU A 83 0.12 8.01 16.16
CA LEU A 83 -0.23 8.40 14.79
C LEU A 83 -1.40 9.39 14.78
N ARG A 84 -2.44 9.14 15.60
CA ARG A 84 -3.59 10.05 15.81
C ARG A 84 -3.13 11.40 16.36
N GLY A 85 -2.24 11.40 17.36
CA GLY A 85 -1.63 12.63 17.91
C GLY A 85 -0.72 13.40 16.94
N ILE A 86 -0.16 12.74 15.93
CA ILE A 86 0.61 13.36 14.83
C ILE A 86 -0.33 13.82 13.67
N GLY A 87 -1.61 13.42 13.71
CA GLY A 87 -2.62 13.71 12.70
C GLY A 87 -2.61 12.77 11.49
N VAL A 88 -1.82 11.68 11.53
CA VAL A 88 -1.72 10.72 10.40
C VAL A 88 -3.07 10.06 10.13
N ILE A 89 -3.77 9.64 11.19
CA ILE A 89 -5.12 9.05 11.10
C ILE A 89 -6.08 10.03 10.41
N HIS A 90 -6.09 11.31 10.81
CA HIS A 90 -6.94 12.33 10.17
C HIS A 90 -6.55 12.63 8.71
N ALA A 91 -5.30 12.40 8.33
CA ALA A 91 -4.86 12.52 6.94
C ALA A 91 -5.23 11.27 6.11
N LEU A 92 -5.29 10.08 6.73
CA LEU A 92 -5.83 8.86 6.12
C LEU A 92 -7.35 8.98 5.92
N GLU A 93 -8.10 9.34 6.97
CA GLU A 93 -9.55 9.59 6.93
C GLU A 93 -9.92 10.60 5.82
N ALA A 94 -9.09 11.63 5.60
CA ALA A 94 -9.30 12.64 4.55
C ALA A 94 -9.07 12.11 3.11
N GLU A 95 -8.32 11.02 2.93
CA GLU A 95 -8.12 10.33 1.65
C GLU A 95 -9.11 9.16 1.45
N GLY A 96 -10.04 8.95 2.40
CA GLY A 96 -11.09 7.93 2.32
C GLY A 96 -10.77 6.59 3.00
N PHE A 97 -9.82 6.58 3.94
CA PHE A 97 -9.51 5.40 4.77
C PHE A 97 -10.67 4.99 5.69
N GLU A 98 -10.96 3.69 5.73
CA GLU A 98 -11.90 3.05 6.65
C GLU A 98 -11.16 2.13 7.66
N PRO A 99 -11.71 1.91 8.87
CA PRO A 99 -11.14 0.95 9.83
C PRO A 99 -11.06 -0.46 9.24
N GLY A 100 -9.89 -1.09 9.33
CA GLY A 100 -9.59 -2.37 8.67
C GLY A 100 -8.93 -2.23 7.29
N ASP A 101 -8.71 -1.01 6.79
CA ASP A 101 -7.89 -0.80 5.59
C ASP A 101 -6.40 -1.02 5.87
N GLU A 102 -5.67 -1.36 4.80
CA GLU A 102 -4.24 -1.61 4.82
C GLU A 102 -3.42 -0.31 4.72
N VAL A 103 -2.41 -0.16 5.59
CA VAL A 103 -1.51 1.00 5.62
C VAL A 103 -0.05 0.57 5.49
N GLU A 104 0.63 1.08 4.49
CA GLU A 104 2.08 0.96 4.31
C GLU A 104 2.80 2.20 4.82
N ILE A 105 3.74 2.04 5.75
CA ILE A 105 4.62 3.12 6.22
C ILE A 105 6.08 2.67 6.16
N GLY A 106 6.87 3.32 5.32
CA GLY A 106 8.31 3.01 5.19
C GLY A 106 8.62 1.60 4.64
N GLY A 107 7.70 1.00 3.88
CA GLY A 107 7.79 -0.38 3.39
C GLY A 107 7.35 -1.46 4.38
N VAL A 108 6.78 -1.07 5.52
CA VAL A 108 6.10 -1.98 6.45
C VAL A 108 4.59 -1.80 6.28
N THR A 109 3.87 -2.90 6.05
CA THR A 109 2.43 -2.93 5.77
C THR A 109 1.70 -3.60 6.91
N PHE A 110 0.59 -3.03 7.36
CA PHE A 110 -0.26 -3.56 8.43
C PHE A 110 -1.72 -3.12 8.26
N GLU A 111 -2.64 -3.91 8.79
CA GLU A 111 -4.06 -3.54 8.92
C GLU A 111 -4.22 -2.56 10.09
N LEU A 112 -5.08 -1.56 9.94
CA LEU A 112 -5.29 -0.52 10.95
C LEU A 112 -6.78 -0.41 11.31
N ASP A 113 -7.18 -0.87 12.49
CA ASP A 113 -8.54 -0.71 13.03
C ASP A 113 -8.52 0.18 14.27
N PRO A 114 -8.59 1.52 14.11
CA PRO A 114 -8.47 2.46 15.22
C PRO A 114 -9.73 2.58 16.09
N ASN A 115 -10.65 1.59 16.00
CA ASN A 115 -11.87 1.43 16.79
C ASN A 115 -11.91 0.16 17.66
N HIS A 116 -10.89 -0.71 17.58
CA HIS A 116 -10.80 -1.95 18.36
C HIS A 116 -10.41 -1.71 19.84
#